data_AF-A0A3N5WTV5-F1
#
_entry.id   AF-A0A3N5WTV5-F1
#
_cell.length_a   1.000
_cell.length_b   1.000
_cell.length_c   1.000
_cell.angle_alpha   90.00
_cell.angle_beta   90.00
_cell.angle_gamma   90.00
#
_symmetry.space_group_name_H-M   'P 1'
#
loop_
_entity.id
_entity.type
_entity.pdbx_description
1 polymer ?
#
loop_
_entity_poly.entity_id
_entity_poly.type
_entity_poly.pdbx_seq_one_letter_code
_entity_poly.pdbx_strand_id
1 'polypeptide(L)'
;MPEYGTIAHLIELAIQGERMAETFYHKLAGKFSQHPDVAEFWKGYAAEENGHAHWLIRLRERAGEERLAQPADPEVLQLAERALATPIEALLADVKTLQNAYEIANELEHSETNAVFEFLISYFAEDEQTQTFLRAQLSDHIGRLMIDFPKRLGTGTLRRGIQASEE
;
A
#
# COMPACT_ATOMS: atom_id res chain seq x y z
N MET A 1 7.37 -2.94 27.06
CA MET A 1 6.76 -1.63 26.74
C MET A 1 6.72 -1.54 25.23
N PRO A 2 5.73 -0.88 24.59
CA PRO A 2 5.81 -0.68 23.15
C PRO A 2 7.04 0.19 22.87
N GLU A 3 7.94 -0.29 22.02
CA GLU A 3 9.20 0.37 21.69
C GLU A 3 8.95 1.46 20.65
N TYR A 4 8.24 2.52 21.04
CA TYR A 4 7.97 3.67 20.17
C TYR A 4 9.28 4.31 19.69
N GLY A 5 9.30 4.78 18.45
CA GLY A 5 10.46 5.47 17.88
C GLY A 5 11.56 4.56 17.31
N THR A 6 11.33 3.24 17.28
CA THR A 6 12.33 2.25 16.84
C THR A 6 12.07 1.73 15.43
N ILE A 7 13.02 0.96 14.90
CA ILE A 7 12.85 0.20 13.66
C ILE A 7 11.73 -0.84 13.79
N ALA A 8 11.58 -1.49 14.95
CA ALA A 8 10.43 -2.35 15.22
C ALA A 8 9.11 -1.62 15.07
N HIS A 9 8.99 -0.41 15.65
CA HIS A 9 7.80 0.41 15.52
C HIS A 9 7.55 0.82 14.06
N LEU A 10 8.58 1.21 13.31
CA LEU A 10 8.42 1.56 11.91
C LEU A 10 7.95 0.38 11.05
N ILE A 11 8.49 -0.83 11.27
CA ILE A 11 8.04 -2.04 10.57
C ILE A 11 6.58 -2.36 10.93
N GLU A 12 6.17 -2.17 12.19
CA GLU A 12 4.78 -2.33 12.61
C GLU A 12 3.83 -1.34 11.94
N LEU A 13 4.25 -0.08 11.76
CA LEU A 13 3.48 0.91 11.00
C LEU A 13 3.41 0.54 9.51
N ALA A 14 4.51 0.06 8.91
CA ALA A 14 4.51 -0.41 7.54
C ALA A 14 3.53 -1.59 7.35
N ILE A 15 3.55 -2.59 8.24
CA ILE A 15 2.61 -3.73 8.21
C ILE A 15 1.15 -3.23 8.31
N GLN A 16 0.89 -2.25 9.17
CA GLN A 16 -0.45 -1.66 9.27
C GLN A 16 -0.86 -0.96 7.97
N GLY A 17 0.07 -0.29 7.29
CA GLY A 17 -0.15 0.35 6.00
C GLY A 17 -0.57 -0.65 4.94
N GLU A 18 0.17 -1.76 4.82
CA GLU A 18 -0.17 -2.86 3.89
C GLU A 18 -1.55 -3.44 4.17
N ARG A 19 -1.89 -3.68 5.44
CA ARG A 19 -3.22 -4.21 5.83
C ARG A 19 -4.35 -3.22 5.56
N MET A 20 -4.06 -1.93 5.72
CA MET A 20 -4.99 -0.86 5.41
C MET A 20 -5.26 -0.81 3.89
N ALA A 21 -4.21 -0.88 3.08
CA ALA A 21 -4.29 -0.94 1.62
C ALA A 21 -5.02 -2.21 1.14
N GLU A 22 -4.70 -3.39 1.69
CA GLU A 22 -5.41 -4.65 1.44
C GLU A 22 -6.93 -4.49 1.65
N THR A 23 -7.30 -3.91 2.80
CA THR A 23 -8.71 -3.68 3.16
C THR A 23 -9.37 -2.70 2.21
N PHE A 24 -8.69 -1.61 1.86
CA PHE A 24 -9.17 -0.62 0.90
C PHE A 24 -9.46 -1.28 -0.46
N TYR A 25 -8.52 -2.05 -0.99
CA TYR A 25 -8.68 -2.73 -2.28
C TYR A 25 -9.76 -3.80 -2.27
N HIS A 26 -9.93 -4.55 -1.18
CA HIS A 26 -11.07 -5.45 -1.02
C HIS A 26 -12.42 -4.71 -1.04
N LYS A 27 -12.51 -3.56 -0.36
CA LYS A 27 -13.73 -2.75 -0.36
C LYS A 27 -14.01 -2.13 -1.73
N LEU A 28 -12.97 -1.72 -2.48
CA LEU A 28 -13.12 -1.31 -3.89
C LEU A 28 -13.67 -2.45 -4.75
N ALA A 29 -13.13 -3.67 -4.61
CA ALA A 29 -13.64 -4.83 -5.34
C ALA A 29 -15.13 -5.08 -5.06
N GLY A 30 -15.58 -4.87 -3.81
CA GLY A 30 -16.99 -4.91 -3.43
C GLY A 30 -17.83 -3.85 -4.14
N LYS A 31 -17.38 -2.58 -4.10
CA LYS A 31 -18.04 -1.44 -4.76
C LYS A 31 -18.17 -1.59 -6.28
N PHE A 32 -17.26 -2.32 -6.92
CA PHE A 32 -17.31 -2.58 -8.35
C PHE A 32 -17.74 -4.02 -8.70
N SER A 33 -18.42 -4.73 -7.79
CA SER A 33 -18.85 -6.12 -8.00
C SER A 33 -19.72 -6.35 -9.23
N GLN A 34 -20.45 -5.33 -9.70
CA GLN A 34 -21.23 -5.35 -10.94
C GLN A 34 -20.35 -5.30 -12.22
N HIS A 35 -19.05 -5.03 -12.06
CA HIS A 35 -18.06 -4.97 -13.12
C HIS A 35 -16.95 -6.00 -12.83
N PRO A 36 -17.11 -7.28 -13.22
CA PRO A 36 -16.23 -8.37 -12.82
C PRO A 36 -14.74 -8.11 -13.08
N ASP A 37 -14.40 -7.55 -14.25
CA ASP A 37 -13.02 -7.24 -14.61
C ASP A 37 -12.38 -6.18 -13.69
N VAL A 38 -13.18 -5.20 -13.26
CA VAL A 38 -12.74 -4.14 -12.33
C VAL A 38 -12.59 -4.71 -10.93
N ALA A 39 -13.57 -5.51 -10.47
CA ALA A 39 -13.50 -6.16 -9.17
C ALA A 39 -12.31 -7.12 -9.07
N GLU A 40 -12.01 -7.86 -10.13
CA GLU A 40 -10.86 -8.77 -10.18
C GLU A 40 -9.53 -8.02 -10.17
N PHE A 41 -9.45 -6.88 -10.86
CA PHE A 41 -8.28 -6.01 -10.79
C PHE A 41 -7.98 -5.59 -9.34
N TRP A 42 -8.98 -5.11 -8.60
CA TRP A 42 -8.80 -4.67 -7.21
C TRP A 42 -8.49 -5.83 -6.25
N LYS A 43 -9.05 -7.02 -6.48
CA LYS A 43 -8.66 -8.23 -5.71
C LYS A 43 -7.19 -8.59 -5.91
N GLY A 44 -6.68 -8.42 -7.13
CA GLY A 44 -5.27 -8.63 -7.44
C GLY A 44 -4.36 -7.73 -6.59
N TYR A 45 -4.73 -6.46 -6.46
CA TYR A 45 -4.02 -5.52 -5.58
C TYR A 45 -4.12 -5.92 -4.10
N ALA A 46 -5.31 -6.23 -3.59
CA ALA A 46 -5.46 -6.69 -2.20
C ALA A 46 -4.57 -7.91 -1.87
N ALA A 47 -4.45 -8.86 -2.81
CA ALA A 47 -3.59 -10.03 -2.64
C ALA A 47 -2.09 -9.68 -2.60
N GLU A 48 -1.67 -8.63 -3.29
CA GLU A 48 -0.29 -8.13 -3.27
C GLU A 48 0.04 -7.49 -1.93
N GLU A 49 -0.80 -6.58 -1.43
CA GLU A 49 -0.61 -5.96 -0.11
C GLU A 49 -0.57 -6.99 1.03
N ASN A 50 -1.39 -8.03 0.92
CA ASN A 50 -1.31 -9.17 1.84
C ASN A 50 0.08 -9.83 1.80
N GLY A 51 0.65 -10.01 0.62
CA GLY A 51 1.99 -10.52 0.41
C GLY A 51 3.08 -9.65 1.04
N HIS A 52 2.97 -8.32 0.92
CA HIS A 52 3.90 -7.36 1.53
C HIS A 52 3.84 -7.42 3.05
N ALA A 53 2.64 -7.42 3.63
CA ALA A 53 2.46 -7.53 5.07
C ALA A 53 3.14 -8.80 5.62
N HIS A 54 2.95 -9.95 4.96
CA HIS A 54 3.61 -11.20 5.36
C HIS A 54 5.13 -11.14 5.20
N TRP A 55 5.63 -10.48 4.16
CA TRP A 55 7.07 -10.31 3.98
C TRP A 55 7.67 -9.40 5.08
N LEU A 56 7.01 -8.30 5.44
CA LEU A 56 7.43 -7.40 6.51
C LEU A 56 7.42 -8.09 7.89
N ILE A 57 6.42 -8.95 8.14
CA ILE A 57 6.40 -9.81 9.34
C ILE A 57 7.65 -10.69 9.39
N ARG A 58 7.98 -11.37 8.28
CA ARG A 58 9.20 -12.18 8.19
C ARG A 58 10.47 -11.35 8.32
N LEU A 59 10.47 -10.11 7.80
CA LEU A 59 11.57 -9.15 7.98
C LEU A 59 11.79 -8.85 9.46
N ARG A 60 10.71 -8.57 10.20
CA ARG A 60 10.79 -8.34 11.64
C ARG A 60 11.31 -9.57 12.38
N GLU A 61 10.81 -10.77 12.07
CA GLU A 61 11.23 -12.02 12.72
C GLU A 61 12.71 -12.37 12.51
N ARG A 62 13.28 -12.04 11.34
CA ARG A 62 14.70 -12.28 11.05
C ARG A 62 15.61 -11.13 11.49
N ALA A 63 15.06 -9.93 11.69
CA ALA A 63 15.81 -8.81 12.21
C ALA A 63 16.10 -9.07 13.69
N GLY A 64 17.38 -9.27 14.04
CA GLY A 64 17.77 -9.49 15.43
C GLY A 64 17.32 -8.34 16.35
N GLU A 65 17.08 -8.65 17.62
CA GLU A 65 16.53 -7.71 18.62
C GLU A 65 17.34 -6.40 18.71
N GLU A 66 18.68 -6.48 18.64
CA GLU A 66 19.56 -5.31 18.64
C GLU A 66 19.26 -4.34 17.49
N ARG A 67 18.93 -4.86 16.31
CA ARG A 67 18.61 -4.05 15.13
C ARG A 67 17.21 -3.44 15.25
N LEU A 68 16.25 -4.22 15.75
CA LEU A 68 14.88 -3.76 15.95
C LEU A 68 14.78 -2.63 16.99
N ALA A 69 15.61 -2.68 18.03
CA ALA A 69 15.67 -1.66 19.08
C ALA A 69 16.38 -0.36 18.65
N GLN A 70 16.98 -0.31 17.45
CA GLN A 70 17.62 0.92 16.95
C GLN A 70 16.58 2.00 16.72
N PRO A 71 16.95 3.29 16.91
CA PRO A 71 16.06 4.39 16.58
C PRO A 71 15.77 4.39 15.07
N ALA A 72 14.50 4.55 14.72
CA ALA A 72 14.12 4.86 13.34
C ALA A 72 14.26 6.36 13.07
N ASP A 73 14.28 6.73 11.79
CA ASP A 73 14.27 8.13 11.40
C ASP A 73 12.94 8.79 11.85
N PRO A 74 12.99 9.86 12.66
CA PRO A 74 11.78 10.53 13.15
C PRO A 74 10.90 11.15 12.05
N GLU A 75 11.48 11.55 10.92
CA GLU A 75 10.72 12.08 9.78
C GLU A 75 9.95 10.95 9.09
N VAL A 76 10.59 9.80 8.89
CA VAL A 76 9.97 8.62 8.28
C VAL A 76 8.87 8.04 9.17
N LEU A 77 9.09 8.01 10.50
CA LEU A 77 8.05 7.63 11.45
C LEU A 77 6.82 8.54 11.38
N GLN A 78 7.02 9.85 11.34
CA GLN A 78 5.90 10.80 11.22
C GLN A 78 5.15 10.63 9.90
N LEU A 79 5.84 10.36 8.80
CA LEU A 79 5.21 10.07 7.52
C LEU A 79 4.38 8.78 7.61
N ALA A 80 4.93 7.71 8.18
CA ALA A 80 4.19 6.46 8.36
C ALA A 80 2.95 6.63 9.26
N GLU A 81 3.04 7.41 10.34
CA GLU A 81 1.92 7.70 11.23
C GLU A 81 0.84 8.54 10.53
N ARG A 82 1.22 9.51 9.71
CA ARG A 82 0.27 10.33 8.93
C ARG A 82 -0.44 9.52 7.87
N ALA A 83 0.26 8.59 7.21
CA ALA A 83 -0.33 7.71 6.21
C ALA A 83 -1.49 6.90 6.78
N LEU A 84 -1.34 6.46 8.03
CA LEU A 84 -2.32 5.69 8.78
C LEU A 84 -3.38 6.53 9.48
N ALA A 85 -3.23 7.86 9.53
CA ALA A 85 -4.15 8.72 10.25
C ALA A 85 -5.52 8.85 9.55
N THR A 86 -5.58 8.58 8.25
CA THR A 86 -6.82 8.69 7.46
C THR A 86 -7.61 7.39 7.51
N PRO A 87 -8.85 7.38 8.05
CA PRO A 87 -9.67 6.18 8.06
C PRO A 87 -10.05 5.75 6.64
N ILE A 88 -9.97 4.44 6.36
CA ILE A 88 -10.35 3.86 5.07
C ILE A 88 -11.78 4.25 4.66
N GLU A 89 -12.69 4.31 5.63
CA GLU A 89 -14.09 4.68 5.41
C GLU A 89 -14.23 6.09 4.82
N ALA A 90 -13.36 7.01 5.22
CA ALA A 90 -13.34 8.37 4.66
C ALA A 90 -12.87 8.34 3.20
N LEU A 91 -11.81 7.58 2.89
CA LEU A 91 -11.32 7.41 1.52
C LEU A 91 -12.38 6.80 0.60
N LEU A 92 -13.12 5.81 1.09
CA LEU A 92 -14.14 5.11 0.30
C LEU A 92 -15.41 5.93 0.08
N ALA A 93 -15.70 6.90 0.94
CA ALA A 93 -16.88 7.75 0.81
C ALA A 93 -16.84 8.55 -0.52
N ASP A 94 -15.64 8.92 -0.97
CA ASP A 94 -15.40 9.70 -2.18
C ASP A 94 -15.34 8.85 -3.46
N VAL A 95 -15.35 7.52 -3.32
CA VAL A 95 -15.34 6.59 -4.47
C VAL A 95 -16.75 6.47 -5.06
N LYS A 96 -17.06 7.37 -6.01
CA LYS A 96 -18.32 7.31 -6.80
C LYS A 96 -18.15 6.66 -8.16
N THR A 97 -16.96 6.79 -8.74
CA THR A 97 -16.63 6.23 -10.05
C THR A 97 -15.30 5.49 -10.01
N LEU A 98 -15.05 4.66 -11.02
CA LEU A 98 -13.75 4.00 -11.17
C LEU A 98 -12.61 5.00 -11.33
N GLN A 99 -12.89 6.20 -11.86
CA GLN A 99 -11.88 7.26 -11.92
C GLN A 99 -11.52 7.79 -10.51
N ASN A 100 -12.49 7.92 -9.60
CA ASN A 100 -12.20 8.31 -8.23
C ASN A 100 -11.38 7.24 -7.50
N ALA A 101 -11.76 5.97 -7.68
CA ALA A 101 -10.98 4.85 -7.14
C ALA A 101 -9.54 4.85 -7.65
N TYR A 102 -9.35 5.10 -8.94
CA TYR A 102 -8.03 5.22 -9.55
C TYR A 102 -7.20 6.38 -8.98
N GLU A 103 -7.80 7.56 -8.82
CA GLU A 103 -7.11 8.73 -8.28
C GLU A 103 -6.68 8.50 -6.84
N ILE A 104 -7.57 7.98 -5.99
CA ILE A 104 -7.29 7.69 -4.58
C ILE A 104 -6.23 6.58 -4.46
N ALA A 105 -6.36 5.51 -5.25
CA ALA A 105 -5.33 4.46 -5.29
C ALA A 105 -3.98 5.03 -5.74
N ASN A 106 -3.96 5.87 -6.79
CA ASN A 106 -2.73 6.51 -7.24
C ASN A 106 -2.10 7.38 -6.15
N GLU A 107 -2.90 8.15 -5.43
CA GLU A 107 -2.43 8.94 -4.30
C GLU A 107 -1.86 8.04 -3.20
N LEU A 108 -2.56 6.96 -2.82
CA LEU A 108 -2.08 6.01 -1.82
C LEU A 108 -0.75 5.37 -2.24
N GLU A 109 -0.61 4.98 -3.50
CA GLU A 109 0.60 4.37 -4.07
C GLU A 109 1.76 5.36 -4.27
N HIS A 110 1.47 6.65 -4.46
CA HIS A 110 2.48 7.70 -4.57
C HIS A 110 2.74 8.42 -3.23
N SER A 111 1.98 8.08 -2.19
CA SER A 111 2.07 8.70 -0.87
C SER A 111 3.19 8.06 -0.03
N GLU A 112 3.20 8.48 1.23
CA GLU A 112 4.11 8.17 2.34
C GLU A 112 4.55 6.69 2.44
N THR A 113 3.82 5.74 1.86
CA THR A 113 4.25 4.35 1.63
C THR A 113 5.60 4.27 0.91
N ASN A 114 5.80 5.00 -0.19
CA ASN A 114 7.08 4.94 -0.92
C ASN A 114 8.26 5.45 -0.07
N ALA A 115 8.05 6.46 0.77
CA ALA A 115 9.08 6.98 1.66
C ALA A 115 9.48 5.96 2.74
N VAL A 116 8.51 5.20 3.27
CA VAL A 116 8.77 4.12 4.23
C VAL A 116 9.54 2.96 3.57
N PHE A 117 9.15 2.57 2.35
CA PHE A 117 9.86 1.52 1.61
C PHE A 117 11.27 1.96 1.21
N GLU A 118 11.46 3.20 0.74
CA GLU A 118 12.79 3.76 0.44
C GLU A 118 13.70 3.80 1.66
N PHE A 119 13.15 4.15 2.83
CA PHE A 119 13.89 4.09 4.09
C PHE A 119 14.30 2.65 4.42
N LEU A 120 13.38 1.68 4.33
CA LEU A 120 13.69 0.28 4.60
C LEU A 120 14.75 -0.27 3.62
N ILE A 121 14.71 0.12 2.35
CA ILE A 121 15.75 -0.22 1.35
C ILE A 121 17.12 0.29 1.82
N SER A 122 17.16 1.55 2.26
CA SER A 122 18.40 2.21 2.68
C SER A 122 18.92 1.63 4.01
N TYR A 123 18.02 1.32 4.94
CA TYR A 123 18.36 0.80 6.26
C TYR A 123 18.80 -0.68 6.22
N PHE A 124 18.19 -1.48 5.34
CA PHE A 124 18.59 -2.87 5.07
C PHE A 124 19.53 -2.98 3.88
N ALA A 125 20.37 -1.96 3.63
CA ALA A 125 21.18 -1.89 2.42
C ALA A 125 22.14 -3.08 2.23
N GLU A 126 22.59 -3.72 3.31
CA GLU A 126 23.49 -4.88 3.27
C GLU A 126 22.75 -6.21 2.99
N ASP A 127 21.42 -6.23 3.00
CA ASP A 127 20.59 -7.39 2.65
C ASP A 127 20.08 -7.24 1.21
N GLU A 128 20.84 -7.80 0.27
CA GLU A 128 20.54 -7.75 -1.16
C GLU A 128 19.17 -8.34 -1.51
N GLN A 129 18.76 -9.41 -0.82
CA GLN A 129 17.44 -10.02 -1.02
C GLN A 129 16.33 -9.05 -0.59
N THR A 130 16.53 -8.33 0.50
CA THR A 130 15.61 -7.29 0.96
C THR A 130 15.53 -6.12 -0.01
N GLN A 131 16.68 -5.64 -0.52
CA GLN A 131 16.68 -4.57 -1.52
C GLN A 131 15.95 -4.97 -2.81
N THR A 132 16.22 -6.16 -3.34
CA THR A 132 15.59 -6.63 -4.58
C THR A 132 14.08 -6.73 -4.42
N PHE A 133 13.61 -7.27 -3.30
CA PHE A 133 12.18 -7.37 -3.03
C PHE A 133 11.53 -5.98 -2.93
N LEU A 134 12.05 -5.09 -2.09
CA LEU A 134 11.46 -3.77 -1.88
C LEU A 134 11.48 -2.91 -3.16
N ARG A 135 12.54 -2.99 -3.97
CA ARG A 135 12.57 -2.31 -5.29
C ARG A 135 11.59 -2.90 -6.29
N ALA A 136 11.39 -4.21 -6.28
CA ALA A 136 10.39 -4.85 -7.13
C ALA A 136 8.99 -4.35 -6.78
N GLN A 137 8.66 -4.21 -5.49
CA GLN A 137 7.35 -3.70 -5.07
C GLN A 137 7.08 -2.27 -5.56
N LEU A 138 8.04 -1.35 -5.36
CA LEU A 138 7.93 0.02 -5.86
C LEU A 138 7.71 0.07 -7.38
N SER A 139 8.39 -0.81 -8.14
CA SER A 139 8.25 -0.86 -9.59
C SER A 139 6.92 -1.49 -10.05
N ASP A 140 6.45 -2.52 -9.36
CA ASP A 140 5.25 -3.27 -9.75
C ASP A 140 3.98 -2.45 -9.51
N HIS A 141 3.92 -1.70 -8.42
CA HIS A 141 2.77 -0.83 -8.10
C HIS A 141 2.62 0.30 -9.13
N ILE A 142 3.73 0.98 -9.44
CA ILE A 142 3.77 2.04 -10.47
C ILE A 142 3.41 1.46 -11.84
N GLY A 143 3.99 0.31 -12.20
CA GLY A 143 3.74 -0.35 -13.47
C GLY A 143 2.26 -0.73 -13.65
N ARG A 144 1.66 -1.36 -12.64
CA ARG A 144 0.26 -1.80 -12.75
C ARG A 144 -0.73 -0.64 -12.79
N LEU A 145 -0.52 0.38 -11.98
CA LEU A 145 -1.46 1.50 -11.93
C LEU A 145 -1.29 2.44 -13.12
N MET A 146 -0.06 2.76 -13.53
CA MET A 146 0.18 3.69 -14.63
C MET A 146 0.09 3.05 -16.02
N ILE A 147 0.36 1.75 -16.14
CA ILE A 147 0.46 1.06 -17.44
C ILE A 147 -0.67 0.05 -17.64
N ASP A 148 -0.86 -0.88 -16.70
CA ASP A 148 -1.85 -1.95 -16.89
C ASP A 148 -3.28 -1.46 -16.71
N PHE A 149 -3.52 -0.57 -15.74
CA PHE A 149 -4.87 -0.08 -15.47
C PHE A 149 -5.46 0.72 -16.65
N PRO A 150 -4.76 1.70 -17.26
CA PRO A 150 -5.28 2.39 -18.44
C PRO A 150 -5.41 1.46 -19.66
N LYS A 151 -4.54 0.44 -19.78
CA LYS A 151 -4.59 -0.55 -20.85
C LYS A 151 -5.80 -1.48 -20.73
N ARG A 152 -6.15 -1.91 -19.51
CA ARG A 152 -7.26 -2.83 -19.25
C ARG A 152 -8.61 -2.13 -19.13
N LEU A 153 -8.66 -1.00 -18.44
CA LEU A 153 -9.91 -0.33 -18.04
C LEU A 153 -10.15 1.00 -18.75
N GLY A 154 -9.30 1.32 -19.74
CA GLY A 154 -9.49 2.44 -20.64
C GLY A 154 -9.12 3.79 -20.06
N THR A 155 -9.43 4.85 -20.80
CA THR A 155 -9.08 6.24 -20.45
C THR A 155 -9.92 6.78 -19.30
N GLY A 156 -9.49 7.88 -18.66
CA GLY A 156 -10.24 8.51 -17.56
C GLY A 156 -11.69 8.88 -17.93
N THR A 157 -11.96 9.17 -19.21
CA THR A 157 -13.34 9.42 -19.69
C THR A 157 -14.21 8.16 -19.64
N LEU A 158 -13.67 7.00 -20.02
CA LEU A 158 -14.39 5.72 -19.92
C LEU A 158 -14.63 5.35 -18.45
N ARG A 159 -13.64 5.54 -17.59
CA ARG A 159 -13.72 5.20 -16.16
C ARG A 159 -14.73 6.02 -15.38
N ARG A 160 -14.96 7.29 -15.76
CA ARG A 160 -16.06 8.10 -15.19
C ARG A 160 -17.44 7.53 -15.49
N GLY A 161 -17.58 6.71 -16.53
CA GLY A 161 -18.83 6.02 -16.87
C GLY A 161 -19.09 4.76 -16.04
N ILE A 162 -18.08 4.25 -15.33
CA ILE A 162 -18.18 3.05 -14.48
C ILE A 162 -18.47 3.52 -13.05
N GLN A 163 -19.71 3.28 -12.59
CA GLN A 163 -20.17 3.72 -11.28
C GLN A 163 -19.87 2.67 -10.22
N ALA A 164 -19.56 3.13 -9.01
CA ALA A 164 -19.57 2.27 -7.83
C ALA A 164 -21.02 1.93 -7.46
N SER A 165 -21.26 0.74 -6.94
CA SER A 165 -22.53 0.41 -6.30
C SER A 165 -22.69 1.27 -5.05
N GLU A 166 -23.89 1.84 -4.88
CA GLU A 166 -24.29 2.36 -3.57
C GLU A 166 -24.54 1.16 -2.65
N GLU A 167 -23.96 1.19 -1.44
CA GLU A 167 -24.27 0.22 -0.38
C GLU A 167 -25.70 0.42 0.14
#